data_AF-A0A1C6VL20-F1
#
_entry.id   AF-A0A1C6VL20-F1
#
_cell.length_a   1.000
_cell.length_b   1.000
_cell.length_c   1.000
_cell.angle_alpha   90.00
_cell.angle_beta   90.00
_cell.angle_gamma   90.00
#
_symmetry.space_group_name_H-M   'P 1'
#
loop_
_entity.id
_entity.type
_entity.pdbx_description
1 polymer ?
#
loop_
_entity_poly.entity_id
_entity_poly.type
_entity_poly.pdbx_seq_one_letter_code
_entity_poly.pdbx_strand_id
1 'polypeptide(L)' 'MTTYDREPSATELAEVEQELPLIEAEVLLLDAQIVVLTSDSGPTELDWQRLRRAQRRVLREARDLLAVRSAANRAA' A
#
# COMPACT_ATOMS: atom_id res chain seq x y z
N MET A 1 13.55 -28.82 6.37
CA MET A 1 12.52 -28.24 5.50
C MET A 1 11.89 -27.08 6.25
N THR A 2 12.36 -25.87 6.02
CA THR A 2 11.76 -24.66 6.59
C THR A 2 10.44 -24.37 5.85
N THR A 3 9.48 -23.73 6.50
CA THR A 3 8.16 -23.39 5.94
C THR A 3 8.19 -22.58 4.64
N TYR A 4 9.36 -22.09 4.22
CA TYR A 4 9.60 -21.37 2.95
C TYR A 4 9.81 -22.29 1.73
N ASP A 5 10.01 -23.60 1.90
CA ASP A 5 10.18 -24.54 0.77
C ASP A 5 8.85 -24.97 0.12
N ARG A 6 7.69 -24.57 0.67
CA ARG A 6 6.39 -24.84 0.07
C ARG A 6 5.88 -23.64 -0.71
N GLU A 7 5.22 -23.92 -1.82
CA GLU A 7 4.47 -22.89 -2.54
C GLU A 7 3.31 -22.35 -1.67
N PRO A 8 2.95 -21.06 -1.81
CA PRO A 8 1.76 -20.51 -1.20
C PRO A 8 0.51 -21.28 -1.65
N SER A 9 -0.41 -21.49 -0.71
CA SER A 9 -1.74 -21.99 -1.04
C SER A 9 -2.55 -20.91 -1.76
N ALA A 10 -3.63 -21.32 -2.45
CA ALA A 10 -4.52 -20.38 -3.13
C ALA A 10 -5.12 -19.33 -2.17
N THR A 11 -5.41 -19.70 -0.92
CA THR A 11 -5.91 -18.78 0.10
C THR A 11 -4.86 -17.73 0.47
N GLU A 12 -3.62 -18.16 0.73
CA GLU A 12 -2.51 -17.24 1.04
C GLU A 12 -2.21 -16.31 -0.13
N LEU A 13 -2.32 -16.80 -1.37
CA LEU A 13 -2.16 -15.96 -2.55
C LEU A 13 -3.28 -14.92 -2.67
N ALA A 14 -4.53 -15.31 -2.40
CA ALA A 14 -5.66 -14.40 -2.41
C ALA A 14 -5.59 -13.34 -1.28
N GLU A 15 -4.96 -13.66 -0.15
CA GLU A 15 -4.69 -12.68 0.91
C GLU A 15 -3.69 -11.62 0.45
N VAL A 16 -2.63 -12.02 -0.26
CA VAL A 16 -1.67 -11.09 -0.88
C VAL A 16 -2.36 -10.20 -1.92
N GLU A 17 -3.22 -10.76 -2.77
CA GLU A 17 -3.99 -9.99 -3.76
C GLU A 17 -4.89 -8.93 -3.11
N GLN A 18 -5.41 -9.18 -1.90
CA GLN A 18 -6.18 -8.17 -1.16
C GLN A 18 -5.30 -7.03 -0.63
N GLU A 19 -4.02 -7.27 -0.37
CA GLU A 19 -3.06 -6.29 0.13
C GLU A 19 -2.46 -5.42 -0.99
N LEU A 20 -2.43 -5.92 -2.23
CA LEU A 20 -1.83 -5.25 -3.39
C LEU A 20 -2.23 -3.77 -3.54
N PRO A 21 -3.52 -3.38 -3.43
CA PRO A 21 -3.92 -1.97 -3.58
C PRO A 21 -3.26 -1.04 -2.55
N LEU A 22 -3.07 -1.51 -1.30
CA LEU A 22 -2.38 -0.76 -0.27
C LEU A 22 -0.88 -0.67 -0.56
N ILE A 23 -0.26 -1.77 -0.96
CA ILE A 23 1.16 -1.79 -1.34
C ILE A 23 1.43 -0.80 -2.49
N GLU A 24 0.59 -0.80 -3.53
CA GLU A 24 0.71 0.17 -4.63
C GLU A 24 0.55 1.62 -4.16
N ALA A 25 -0.36 1.87 -3.22
CA ALA A 25 -0.53 3.19 -2.63
C ALA A 25 0.71 3.66 -1.87
N GLU A 26 1.35 2.76 -1.12
CA GLU A 26 2.59 3.02 -0.38
C GLU A 26 3.77 3.27 -1.32
N VAL A 27 3.88 2.51 -2.42
CA VAL A 27 4.90 2.75 -3.46
C VAL A 27 4.73 4.14 -4.07
N LEU A 28 3.50 4.54 -4.42
CA LEU A 28 3.24 5.89 -4.94
C LEU A 28 3.53 7.00 -3.93
N LEU A 29 3.34 6.73 -2.63
CA LEU A 29 3.73 7.65 -1.57
C LEU A 29 5.25 7.78 -1.50
N LEU A 30 5.96 6.64 -1.55
CA LEU A 30 7.42 6.62 -1.55
C LEU A 30 7.98 7.38 -2.76
N ASP A 31 7.44 7.18 -3.96
CA ASP A 31 7.84 7.91 -5.16
C ASP A 31 7.65 9.43 -4.99
N ALA A 32 6.52 9.86 -4.42
CA ALA A 32 6.27 11.28 -4.15
C ALA A 32 7.22 11.84 -3.09
N GLN A 33 7.57 11.05 -2.07
CA GLN A 33 8.54 11.44 -1.05
C GLN A 33 9.95 11.57 -1.63
N ILE A 34 10.35 10.65 -2.50
CA ILE A 34 11.64 10.69 -3.20
C ILE A 34 11.75 12.00 -3.98
N VAL A 35 10.75 12.35 -4.79
CA VAL A 35 10.75 13.61 -5.56
C VAL A 35 10.94 14.83 -4.67
N VAL A 36 10.25 14.88 -3.53
CA VAL A 36 10.36 15.98 -2.56
C VAL A 36 11.77 16.04 -1.93
N LEU A 37 12.35 14.89 -1.57
CA LEU A 37 13.64 14.80 -0.89
C LEU A 37 14.83 15.03 -1.82
N THR A 38 14.72 14.69 -3.10
CA THR A 38 15.81 14.75 -4.06
C THR A 38 15.74 15.96 -4.99
N SER A 39 14.85 16.93 -4.74
CA SER A 39 14.76 18.12 -5.59
C SER A 39 15.87 19.12 -5.25
N ASP A 40 16.84 19.27 -6.16
CA ASP A 40 17.96 20.21 -6.02
C ASP A 40 17.51 21.67 -5.89
N SER A 41 16.40 22.03 -6.54
CA SER A 41 15.84 23.40 -6.50
C SER A 41 14.75 23.57 -5.44
N GLY A 42 14.47 22.52 -4.67
CA GLY A 42 13.34 22.43 -3.74
C GLY A 42 12.04 21.95 -4.41
N PRO A 43 11.06 21.45 -3.63
CA PRO A 43 9.83 20.88 -4.18
C PRO A 43 8.87 21.95 -4.71
N THR A 44 8.18 21.64 -5.81
CA THR A 44 7.13 22.51 -6.37
C THR A 44 5.81 22.33 -5.63
N GLU A 45 4.86 23.26 -5.83
CA GLU A 45 3.48 23.11 -5.33
C GLU A 45 2.78 21.86 -5.84
N LEU A 46 3.12 21.43 -7.08
CA LEU A 46 2.59 20.20 -7.65
C LEU A 46 3.13 18.97 -6.91
N ASP A 47 4.41 18.98 -6.52
CA ASP A 47 5.02 17.89 -5.76
C ASP A 47 4.37 17.75 -4.39
N TRP A 48 4.12 18.87 -3.71
CA TRP A 48 3.36 18.87 -2.46
C TRP A 48 1.93 18.36 -2.65
N GLN A 49 1.26 18.72 -3.74
CA GLN A 49 -0.07 18.20 -4.05
C GLN A 49 -0.05 16.69 -4.32
N ARG A 50 0.95 16.19 -5.05
CA ARG A 50 1.16 14.76 -5.31
C ARG A 50 1.37 13.99 -4.01
N LEU A 51 2.24 14.49 -3.13
CA LEU A 51 2.49 13.89 -1.81
C LEU A 51 1.20 13.78 -0.99
N ARG A 52 0.42 14.87 -0.88
CA ARG A 52 -0.87 14.86 -0.17
C ARG A 52 -1.87 13.88 -0.75
N ARG A 53 -1.93 13.74 -2.09
CA ARG A 53 -2.80 12.78 -2.77
C ARG A 53 -2.37 11.34 -2.48
N ALA A 54 -1.07 11.06 -2.50
CA ALA A 54 -0.54 9.73 -2.20
C ALA A 54 -0.82 9.34 -0.74
N GLN A 55 -0.60 10.24 0.21
CA GLN A 55 -0.95 10.02 1.63
C GLN A 55 -2.44 9.68 1.81
N ARG A 56 -3.34 10.44 1.16
CA ARG A 56 -4.78 10.17 1.20
C ARG A 56 -5.15 8.84 0.56
N ARG A 57 -4.44 8.43 -0.48
CA ARG A 57 -4.62 7.12 -1.13
C ARG A 57 -4.24 6.00 -0.16
N VAL A 58 -3.07 6.06 0.48
CA VAL A 58 -2.67 5.08 1.50
C VAL A 58 -3.73 4.92 2.59
N LEU A 59 -4.23 6.03 3.15
CA LEU A 59 -5.25 5.97 4.20
C LEU A 59 -6.57 5.32 3.72
N ARG A 60 -6.96 5.57 2.47
CA ARG A 60 -8.16 4.96 1.89
C ARG A 60 -7.97 3.46 1.70
N GLU A 61 -6.88 3.03 1.05
CA GLU A 61 -6.64 1.60 0.79
C GLU A 61 -6.43 0.83 2.10
N ALA A 62 -5.78 1.44 3.10
CA ALA A 62 -5.63 0.84 4.43
C ALA A 62 -6.99 0.63 5.12
N ARG A 63 -7.89 1.62 5.03
CA ARG A 63 -9.26 1.49 5.55
C ARG A 63 -10.02 0.37 4.83
N ASP A 64 -9.88 0.27 3.52
CA ASP A 64 -10.61 -0.70 2.71
C ASP A 64 -10.12 -2.13 3.00
N LEU A 65 -8.79 -2.33 3.12
CA LEU A 65 -8.20 -3.61 3.56
C LEU A 65 -8.68 -4.01 4.97
N LEU A 66 -8.70 -3.06 5.91
CA LEU A 66 -9.20 -3.32 7.27
C LEU A 66 -10.67 -3.71 7.27
N ALA A 67 -11.50 -3.09 6.41
CA ALA A 67 -12.91 -3.46 6.28
C ALA A 67 -13.07 -4.90 5.81
N VAL A 68 -12.29 -5.33 4.81
CA VAL A 68 -12.29 -6.72 4.30
C VAL A 68 -11.85 -7.71 5.39
N ARG A 69 -10.73 -7.46 6.05
CA ARG A 69 -10.24 -8.32 7.15
C ARG A 69 -11.23 -8.40 8.31
N SER A 70 -11.90 -7.29 8.65
CA SER A 70 -12.93 -7.28 9.69
C SER A 70 -14.12 -8.17 9.34
N ALA A 71 -14.49 -8.26 8.05
CA ALA A 71 -15.59 -9.09 7.59
C ALA A 71 -15.20 -10.58 7.63
N ALA A 72 -13.97 -10.92 7.20
CA ALA A 72 -13.44 -12.27 7.30
C ALA A 72 -13.43 -12.78 8.75
N ASN A 73 -12.96 -11.96 9.69
CA ASN A 73 -12.95 -12.30 11.12
C ASN A 73 -14.34 -12.49 11.74
N ARG A 74 -15.41 -11.92 11.16
CA ARG A 74 -16.79 -12.13 11.63
C ARG A 74 -17.42 -13.40 11.06
N ALA A 75 -16.89 -13.91 9.95
CA ALA A 75 -17.40 -15.09 9.26
C ALA A 75 -16.73 -16.40 9.71
N ALA A 76 -15.57 -16.29 10.37
CA ALA A 76 -14.85 -17.38 11.03
C ALA A 76 -15.38 -17.62 12.46
#